data_AF-X1LTG5-F1
#
_entry.id   AF-X1LTG5-F1
#
_cell.length_a   1.000
_cell.length_b   1.000
_cell.length_c   1.000
_cell.angle_alpha   90.00
_cell.angle_beta   90.00
_cell.angle_gamma   90.00
#
_symmetry.space_group_name_H-M   'P 1'
#
loop_
_entity.id
_entity.type
_entity.pdbx_description
1 polymer ?
#
loop_
_entity_poly.entity_id
_entity_poly.type
_entity_poly.pdbx_seq_one_letter_code
_entity_poly.pdbx_strand_id
1 'polypeptide(L)' 'MQPIRIAVEITAQIKISPARRVYMYQKFSRKAKELRLLGMSYEQIAKSLNISKKTVINAC' A
#
# COMPACT_ATOMS: atom_id res chain seq x y z
N MET A 1 5.27 -46.24 30.81
CA MET A 1 4.14 -45.50 30.20
C MET A 1 4.70 -44.57 29.14
N GLN A 2 4.22 -44.64 27.90
CA GLN A 2 4.66 -43.76 26.80
C GLN A 2 3.61 -42.66 26.58
N PRO A 3 4.01 -41.40 26.27
CA PRO A 3 3.06 -40.32 26.10
C PRO A 3 2.34 -40.45 24.74
N ILE A 4 1.01 -40.39 24.78
CA ILE A 4 0.17 -40.35 23.59
C ILE A 4 0.39 -38.99 22.92
N ARG A 5 1.07 -38.97 21.77
CA ARG A 5 1.17 -37.79 20.92
C ARG A 5 -0.04 -37.76 19.98
N ILE A 6 -1.18 -37.27 20.45
CA ILE A 6 -2.28 -36.94 19.55
C ILE A 6 -1.91 -35.59 18.94
N ALA A 7 -1.25 -35.61 17.78
CA ALA A 7 -1.24 -34.46 16.90
C ALA A 7 -2.68 -34.29 16.38
N VAL A 8 -3.51 -33.57 17.14
CA VAL A 8 -4.81 -33.13 16.65
C VAL A 8 -4.52 -32.13 15.55
N GLU A 9 -4.77 -32.52 14.30
CA GLU A 9 -4.79 -31.61 13.18
C GLU A 9 -5.92 -30.59 13.40
N ILE A 10 -5.57 -29.43 13.94
CA ILE A 10 -6.50 -28.32 14.03
C ILE A 10 -6.65 -27.77 12.62
N THR A 11 -7.81 -28.01 12.01
CA THR A 11 -8.16 -27.45 10.69
C THR A 11 -8.37 -25.95 10.83
N ALA A 12 -7.28 -25.19 10.81
CA ALA A 12 -7.32 -23.73 10.87
C ALA A 12 -7.65 -23.17 9.48
N GLN A 13 -8.85 -22.60 9.33
CA GLN A 13 -9.18 -21.84 8.12
C GLN A 13 -8.48 -20.48 8.18
N ILE A 14 -7.32 -20.37 7.53
CA ILE A 14 -6.64 -19.08 7.36
C ILE A 14 -7.42 -18.27 6.31
N LYS A 15 -8.26 -17.34 6.77
CA LYS A 15 -8.89 -16.34 5.88
C LYS A 15 -7.86 -15.29 5.47
N ILE A 16 -7.19 -15.51 4.35
CA ILE A 16 -6.37 -14.47 3.72
C ILE A 16 -7.32 -13.46 3.10
N SER A 17 -7.47 -12.30 3.74
CA SER A 17 -8.26 -11.20 3.19
C SER A 17 -7.59 -10.74 1.89
N PRO A 18 -8.35 -10.50 0.80
CA PRO A 18 -7.77 -9.99 -0.44
C PRO A 18 -7.02 -8.69 -0.10
N ALA A 19 -5.77 -8.61 -0.54
CA ALA A 19 -4.93 -7.45 -0.32
C ALA A 19 -5.72 -6.19 -0.71
N ARG A 20 -5.93 -5.30 0.26
CA ARG A 20 -6.71 -4.06 0.07
C ARG A 20 -6.21 -3.40 -1.20
N ARG A 21 -7.10 -3.08 -2.16
CA ARG A 21 -6.73 -2.37 -3.39
C ARG A 21 -5.90 -1.15 -2.98
N VAL A 22 -4.62 -1.15 -3.35
CA VAL A 22 -3.73 -0.02 -3.03
C VAL A 22 -4.27 1.17 -3.81
N TYR A 23 -4.79 2.16 -3.09
CA TYR A 23 -5.30 3.36 -3.74
C TYR A 23 -4.17 4.06 -4.48
N MET A 24 -4.43 4.55 -5.70
CA MET A 24 -3.39 5.13 -6.56
C MET A 24 -2.57 6.23 -5.85
N TYR A 25 -3.20 7.05 -5.00
CA TYR A 25 -2.48 8.08 -4.24
C TYR A 25 -1.44 7.49 -3.27
N GLN A 26 -1.68 6.30 -2.69
CA GLN A 26 -0.73 5.62 -1.81
C GLN A 26 0.50 5.15 -2.58
N LYS A 27 0.31 4.70 -3.82
CA LYS A 27 1.42 4.28 -4.70
C LYS A 27 2.37 5.45 -5.00
N PHE A 28 1.84 6.66 -5.13
CA PHE A 28 2.62 7.85 -5.49
C PHE A 28 3.02 8.72 -4.30
N SER A 29 2.50 8.45 -3.10
CA SER A 29 2.69 9.29 -1.89
C SER A 29 4.14 9.62 -1.60
N ARG A 30 5.01 8.59 -1.55
CA ARG A 30 6.43 8.78 -1.26
C ARG A 30 7.10 9.70 -2.29
N LYS A 31 6.93 9.40 -3.59
CA LYS A 31 7.58 10.16 -4.66
C LYS A 31 6.99 11.57 -4.83
N ALA A 32 5.68 11.73 -4.64
CA ALA A 32 5.03 13.04 -4.67
C ALA A 32 5.54 13.95 -3.55
N LYS A 33 5.70 13.41 -2.33
CA LYS A 33 6.30 14.13 -1.19
C LYS A 33 7.76 14.53 -1.44
N GLU A 34 8.58 13.62 -1.96
CA GLU A 34 9.97 13.90 -2.33
C GLU A 34 10.04 15.06 -3.34
N LEU A 35 9.24 15.02 -4.42
CA LEU A 35 9.20 16.10 -5.41
C LEU A 35 8.66 17.42 -4.83
N ARG A 36 7.72 17.35 -3.88
CA ARG A 36 7.18 18.52 -3.20
C ARG A 36 8.24 19.19 -2.31
N LEU A 37 9.06 18.40 -1.62
CA LEU A 37 10.21 18.88 -0.84
C LEU A 37 11.28 19.53 -1.71
N LEU A 38 11.43 19.06 -2.97
CA LEU A 38 12.28 19.70 -3.97
C LEU A 38 11.68 21.01 -4.56
N GLY A 39 10.55 21.48 -4.03
CA GLY A 39 9.94 22.75 -4.42
C GLY A 39 9.02 22.68 -5.64
N MET A 40 8.75 21.49 -6.18
CA MET A 40 7.85 21.37 -7.34
C MET A 40 6.39 21.69 -6.96
N SER A 41 5.68 22.34 -7.89
CA SER A 41 4.23 22.56 -7.78
C SER A 41 3.45 21.27 -8.03
N TYR A 42 2.21 21.18 -7.53
CA TYR A 42 1.37 20.02 -7.75
C TYR A 42 1.10 19.73 -9.24
N GLU A 43 1.12 20.75 -10.10
CA GLU A 43 0.97 20.60 -11.54
C GLU A 43 2.22 20.03 -12.21
N GLN A 44 3.40 20.45 -11.76
CA GLN A 44 4.67 19.89 -12.23
C GLN A 44 4.79 18.41 -11.82
N ILE A 45 4.41 18.09 -10.59
CA ILE A 45 4.41 16.71 -10.08
C ILE A 45 3.38 15.85 -10.85
N ALA A 46 2.18 16.38 -11.10
CA ALA A 46 1.15 15.69 -11.87
C ALA A 46 1.62 15.32 -13.28
N LYS A 47 2.29 16.27 -13.97
CA LYS A 47 2.89 16.03 -15.29
C LYS A 47 4.04 15.02 -15.22
N SER A 48 4.93 15.16 -14.24
CA SER A 48 6.08 14.27 -14.06
C SER A 48 5.69 12.81 -13.76
N LEU A 49 4.64 12.63 -12.94
CA LEU A 49 4.14 11.31 -12.55
C LEU A 49 3.02 10.79 -13.48
N ASN A 50 2.63 11.55 -14.50
CA ASN A 50 1.51 11.26 -15.41
C ASN A 50 0.21 10.87 -14.67
N ILE A 51 -0.18 11.67 -13.67
CA ILE A 51 -1.39 11.46 -12.86
C ILE A 51 -2.19 12.75 -12.71
N SER A 52 -3.44 12.64 -12.30
CA SER A 52 -4.28 13.81 -12.05
C SER A 52 -3.73 14.66 -10.90
N LYS A 53 -3.88 15.98 -10.99
CA LYS A 53 -3.56 16.93 -9.90
C LYS A 53 -4.25 16.54 -8.59
N LYS A 54 -5.50 16.06 -8.65
CA LYS A 54 -6.24 15.58 -7.48
C LYS A 54 -5.55 14.38 -6.82
N THR A 55 -5.00 13.45 -7.60
CA THR A 55 -4.23 12.31 -7.09
C THR A 55 -2.95 12.77 -6.41
N VAL A 56 -2.27 13.80 -6.95
CA VAL A 56 -1.09 14.40 -6.31
C VAL A 56 -1.44 15.07 -5.00
N ILE A 57 -2.51 15.86 -4.95
CA ILE A 57 -2.99 16.54 -3.72
C ILE A 57 -3.29 15.53 -2.62
N ASN A 58 -3.87 14.37 -2.96
CA ASN A 58 -4.12 13.31 -2.00
C ASN A 58 -2.88 12.47 -1.62
N ALA A 59 -1.80 12.59 -2.40
CA ALA A 59 -0.57 11.81 -2.23
C ALA A 59 0.50 12.56 -1.41
N CYS A 60 0.57 13.89 -1.56
CA CYS A 60 1.40 14.77 -0.74
C CYS A 60 0.80 14.93 0.66
#